data_AF-A0A5S3VSK6-F1
#
_entry.id   AF-A0A5S3VSK6-F1
#
_cell.length_a   1.000
_cell.length_b   1.000
_cell.length_c   1.000
_cell.angle_alpha   90.00
_cell.angle_beta   90.00
_cell.angle_gamma   90.00
#
_symmetry.space_group_name_H-M   'P 1'
#
loop_
_entity.id
_entity.type
_entity.pdbx_description
1 polymer ?
#
loop_
_entity_poly.entity_id
_entity_poly.type
_entity_poly.pdbx_seq_one_letter_code
_entity_poly.pdbx_strand_id
1 'polypeptide(L)'
;HFRNSTRTIDEATRVHIEPQLRFSEERYAWSFLSEFSVLHTYYDQQGNLEGTQYEQTVNRTLPKVRLYSQLNFERDTSLLVEDGIQTLEPQIQYLYTPNKDQNNIGLFDTTKLQDDFYGL
;
A
#
# COMPACT_ATOMS: atom_id res chain seq x y z
N HIS A 1 -8.41 -18.02 -4.79
CA HIS A 1 -9.34 -19.08 -4.37
C HIS A 1 -8.64 -19.86 -3.27
N PHE A 2 -9.28 -19.97 -2.11
CA PHE A 2 -8.69 -20.52 -0.89
C PHE A 2 -9.58 -21.66 -0.39
N ARG A 3 -8.98 -22.76 0.10
CA ARG A 3 -9.71 -23.87 0.72
C ARG A 3 -9.01 -24.31 1.99
N ASN A 4 -9.77 -24.52 3.06
CA ASN A 4 -9.28 -25.06 4.32
C ASN A 4 -10.38 -25.76 5.12
N SER A 5 -10.41 -27.09 5.09
CA SER A 5 -11.46 -27.90 5.70
C SER A 5 -11.49 -27.91 7.24
N THR A 6 -10.55 -27.24 7.93
CA THR A 6 -10.48 -27.21 9.40
C THR A 6 -10.86 -25.86 10.00
N ARG A 7 -11.21 -24.86 9.19
CA ARG A 7 -11.55 -23.50 9.63
C ARG A 7 -13.05 -23.22 9.48
N THR A 8 -13.52 -22.22 10.23
CA THR A 8 -14.90 -21.70 10.18
C THR A 8 -15.32 -21.28 8.76
N ILE A 9 -14.40 -20.67 8.02
CA ILE A 9 -14.53 -20.44 6.58
C ILE A 9 -13.71 -21.53 5.90
N ASP A 10 -14.38 -22.41 5.16
CA ASP A 10 -13.78 -23.59 4.53
C ASP A 10 -13.38 -23.34 3.06
N GLU A 11 -14.04 -22.39 2.39
CA GLU A 11 -13.73 -21.96 1.04
C GLU A 11 -13.91 -20.44 0.89
N ALA A 12 -13.05 -19.79 0.13
CA ALA A 12 -13.23 -18.38 -0.19
C ALA A 12 -12.77 -18.02 -1.61
N THR A 13 -13.61 -17.27 -2.31
CA THR A 13 -13.33 -16.67 -3.60
C THR A 13 -13.18 -15.16 -3.42
N ARG A 14 -12.06 -14.62 -3.92
CA ARG A 14 -11.76 -13.18 -3.86
C ARG A 14 -11.54 -12.66 -5.27
N VAL A 15 -12.19 -11.56 -5.59
CA VAL A 15 -11.92 -10.76 -6.79
C VAL A 15 -11.43 -9.39 -6.34
N HIS A 16 -10.34 -8.90 -6.94
CA HIS A 16 -9.74 -7.63 -6.59
C HIS A 16 -9.42 -6.83 -7.86
N ILE A 17 -9.76 -5.55 -7.84
CA ILE A 17 -9.43 -4.59 -8.89
C ILE A 17 -8.88 -3.31 -8.24
N GLU A 18 -7.87 -2.71 -8.86
CA GLU A 18 -7.24 -1.47 -8.41
C GLU A 18 -6.97 -0.57 -9.62
N PRO A 19 -7.98 0.17 -10.12
CA PRO A 19 -7.72 1.26 -11.05
C PRO A 19 -6.81 2.31 -10.39
N GLN A 20 -5.84 2.79 -11.14
CA GLN A 20 -4.85 3.76 -10.69
C GLN A 20 -4.65 4.88 -11.71
N LEU A 21 -4.58 6.11 -11.20
CA LEU A 21 -4.15 7.30 -11.90
C LEU A 21 -2.79 7.74 -11.33
N ARG A 22 -1.86 8.09 -12.21
CA ARG A 22 -0.50 8.49 -11.86
C ARG A 22 -0.12 9.75 -12.62
N PHE A 23 0.39 10.74 -11.91
CA PHE A 23 1.04 11.92 -12.46
C PHE A 23 2.45 12.01 -11.89
N SER A 24 3.44 12.23 -12.74
CA SER A 24 4.84 12.31 -12.34
C SER A 24 5.57 13.37 -13.13
N GLU A 25 6.40 14.14 -12.43
CA GLU A 25 7.32 15.10 -13.02
C GLU A 25 8.70 14.87 -12.45
N GLU A 26 9.70 14.76 -13.34
CA GLU A 26 11.09 14.56 -12.98
C GLU A 26 11.94 15.68 -13.58
N ARG A 27 12.77 16.29 -12.74
CA ARG A 27 13.75 17.32 -13.08
C ARG A 27 15.05 17.03 -12.33
N TYR A 28 16.15 17.63 -12.77
CA TYR A 28 17.46 17.43 -12.13
C TYR A 28 17.45 17.76 -10.62
N ALA A 29 16.82 18.88 -10.25
CA ALA A 29 16.80 19.34 -8.86
C ALA A 29 15.64 18.78 -8.02
N TRP A 30 14.61 18.19 -8.64
CA TRP A 30 13.43 17.71 -7.93
C TRP A 30 12.62 16.69 -8.73
N SER A 31 11.94 15.80 -8.01
CA SER A 31 10.90 14.93 -8.57
C SER A 31 9.63 15.01 -7.72
N PHE A 32 8.49 14.82 -8.40
CA PHE A 32 7.19 14.77 -7.78
C PHE A 32 6.35 13.66 -8.39
N LEU A 33 5.65 12.92 -7.53
CA LEU A 33 4.75 11.84 -7.90
C LEU A 33 3.44 12.00 -7.13
N SER A 34 2.34 12.00 -7.87
CA SER A 34 0.98 11.97 -7.33
C SER A 34 0.25 10.75 -7.88
N GLU A 35 -0.24 9.91 -6.98
CA GLU A 35 -0.95 8.70 -7.29
C GLU A 35 -2.31 8.68 -6.58
N PHE A 36 -3.34 8.35 -7.35
CA PHE A 36 -4.67 8.06 -6.82
C PHE A 36 -5.09 6.68 -7.28
N SER A 37 -5.62 5.87 -6.38
CA SER A 37 -6.05 4.51 -6.66
C SER A 37 -7.29 4.16 -5.86
N VAL A 38 -8.09 3.22 -6.38
CA VAL A 38 -9.29 2.73 -5.70
C VAL A 38 -9.20 1.22 -5.59
N LEU A 39 -8.95 0.72 -4.38
CA LEU A 39 -8.86 -0.70 -4.10
C LEU A 39 -10.26 -1.25 -3.88
N HIS A 40 -10.83 -1.91 -4.89
CA HIS A 40 -12.11 -2.60 -4.77
C HIS A 40 -11.91 -4.11 -4.69
N THR A 41 -12.46 -4.73 -3.66
CA THR A 41 -12.32 -6.16 -3.37
C THR A 41 -13.67 -6.75 -3.02
N TYR A 42 -14.02 -7.84 -3.69
CA TYR A 42 -15.19 -8.65 -3.44
C TYR A 42 -14.75 -10.00 -2.86
N TYR A 43 -15.43 -10.43 -1.79
CA TYR A 43 -15.24 -11.74 -1.17
C TYR A 43 -16.55 -12.53 -1.19
N ASP A 44 -16.46 -13.79 -1.57
CA ASP A 44 -17.47 -14.83 -1.34
C ASP A 44 -16.84 -15.89 -0.43
N GLN A 45 -17.32 -16.01 0.80
CA GLN A 45 -16.79 -16.83 1.89
C GLN A 45 -17.81 -17.92 2.22
N GLN A 46 -17.44 -19.19 2.12
CA GLN A 46 -18.28 -20.34 2.42
C GLN A 46 -17.77 -21.03 3.69
N GLY A 47 -18.67 -21.68 4.43
CA GLY A 47 -18.37 -22.40 5.67
C GLY A 47 -19.51 -22.33 6.70
N ASN A 48 -19.22 -22.75 7.93
CA ASN A 48 -20.16 -22.62 9.04
C ASN A 48 -20.00 -21.25 9.71
N LEU A 49 -20.73 -20.26 9.21
CA LEU A 49 -20.65 -18.87 9.67
C LEU A 49 -21.60 -18.56 10.84
N GLU A 50 -22.43 -19.51 11.26
CA GLU A 50 -23.45 -19.29 12.29
C GLU A 50 -22.83 -18.94 13.65
N GLY A 51 -23.29 -17.84 14.27
CA GLY A 51 -22.74 -17.35 15.53
C GLY A 51 -21.35 -16.71 15.44
N THR A 52 -20.86 -16.45 14.23
CA THR A 52 -19.57 -15.79 13.98
C THR A 52 -19.77 -14.34 13.52
N GLN A 53 -18.69 -13.56 13.51
CA GLN A 53 -18.68 -12.20 12.96
C GLN A 53 -18.48 -12.14 11.44
N TYR A 54 -18.29 -13.29 10.78
CA TYR A 54 -17.97 -13.36 9.37
C TYR A 54 -19.21 -13.29 8.49
N GLU A 55 -19.11 -12.58 7.37
CA GLU A 55 -20.20 -12.48 6.39
C GLU A 55 -19.88 -13.31 5.15
N GLN A 56 -20.90 -13.97 4.58
CA GLN A 56 -20.71 -14.74 3.34
C GLN A 56 -20.23 -13.86 2.19
N THR A 57 -20.78 -12.65 2.04
CA THR A 57 -20.41 -11.72 0.97
C THR A 57 -19.92 -10.41 1.53
N VAL A 58 -18.69 -10.02 1.19
CA VAL A 58 -18.10 -8.75 1.67
C VAL A 58 -17.61 -7.90 0.51
N ASN A 59 -17.98 -6.61 0.54
CA ASN A 59 -17.53 -5.60 -0.40
C ASN A 59 -16.63 -4.56 0.29
N ARG A 60 -15.39 -4.46 -0.17
CA ARG A 60 -14.40 -3.50 0.35
C ARG A 60 -13.97 -2.56 -0.75
N THR A 61 -14.22 -1.26 -0.58
CA THR A 61 -13.73 -0.20 -1.46
C THR A 61 -12.92 0.78 -0.62
N LEU A 62 -11.67 1.00 -0.99
CA LEU A 62 -10.75 1.89 -0.27
C LEU A 62 -10.05 2.83 -1.28
N PRO A 63 -10.31 4.14 -1.26
CA PRO A 63 -9.48 5.08 -1.99
C PRO A 63 -8.10 5.20 -1.32
N LYS A 64 -7.05 5.30 -2.11
CA LYS A 64 -5.67 5.49 -1.67
C LYS A 64 -5.05 6.65 -2.44
N VAL A 65 -4.52 7.63 -1.70
CA VAL A 65 -3.78 8.78 -2.22
C VAL A 65 -2.34 8.66 -1.75
N ARG A 66 -1.39 8.78 -2.69
CA ARG A 66 0.04 8.82 -2.39
C ARG A 66 0.67 10.03 -3.08
N LEU A 67 1.33 10.87 -2.30
CA LEU A 67 2.11 12.00 -2.77
C LEU A 67 3.55 11.79 -2.34
N TYR A 68 4.48 11.89 -3.28
CA TYR A 68 5.90 11.71 -3.03
C TYR A 68 6.69 12.83 -3.70
N SER A 69 7.67 13.38 -2.98
CA SER A 69 8.57 14.40 -3.49
C SER A 69 10.01 14.10 -3.06
N GLN A 70 10.94 14.36 -3.96
CA GLN A 70 12.38 14.33 -3.69
C GLN A 70 13.01 15.63 -4.20
N LEU A 71 14.01 16.13 -3.48
CA LEU A 71 14.85 17.25 -3.91
C LEU A 71 16.30 16.80 -3.96
N ASN A 72 17.11 17.43 -4.81
CA ASN A 72 18.54 17.21 -4.88
C ASN A 72 19.26 18.55 -4.73
N PHE A 73 20.06 18.69 -3.66
CA PHE A 73 20.89 19.86 -3.42
C PHE A 73 22.36 19.48 -3.52
N GLU A 74 23.14 20.22 -4.28
CA GLU A 74 24.58 20.00 -4.43
C GLU A 74 25.34 21.25 -3.98
N ARG A 75 26.49 21.04 -3.34
CA ARG A 75 27.45 22.10 -3.04
C ARG A 75 28.88 21.60 -3.17
N ASP A 76 29.77 22.46 -3.64
CA ASP A 76 31.21 22.20 -3.57
C ASP A 76 31.67 22.23 -2.11
N THR A 77 32.54 21.29 -1.73
CA THR A 77 33.12 21.21 -0.39
C THR A 77 34.50 20.59 -0.41
N SER A 78 35.43 21.20 0.34
CA SER A 78 36.78 20.65 0.55
C SER A 78 36.97 20.04 1.95
N LEU A 79 35.86 19.82 2.68
CA LEU A 79 35.90 19.36 4.08
C LEU A 79 36.37 17.90 4.25
N LEU A 80 36.09 17.05 3.27
CA LEU A 80 36.43 15.61 3.30
C LEU A 80 37.31 15.18 2.12
N VAL A 81 37.16 15.84 0.97
CA VAL A 81 37.88 15.56 -0.28
C VAL A 81 38.19 16.90 -0.95
N GLU A 82 39.42 17.11 -1.41
CA GLU A 82 39.79 18.28 -2.22
C GLU A 82 38.98 18.26 -3.53
N ASP A 83 38.34 19.37 -3.89
CA ASP A 83 37.36 19.46 -4.99
C ASP A 83 36.16 18.48 -4.90
N GLY A 84 35.72 18.14 -3.68
CA GLY A 84 34.55 17.29 -3.46
C GLY A 84 33.20 17.99 -3.71
N ILE A 85 32.18 17.21 -4.09
CA ILE A 85 30.77 17.65 -4.13
C ILE A 85 30.01 16.94 -3.02
N GLN A 86 29.23 17.68 -2.25
CA GLN A 86 28.29 17.15 -1.28
C GLN A 86 26.87 17.27 -1.79
N THR A 87 26.17 16.13 -1.83
CA THR A 87 24.74 16.06 -2.18
C THR A 87 23.88 15.85 -0.93
N LEU A 88 22.76 16.56 -0.85
CA LEU A 88 21.71 16.36 0.14
C LEU A 88 20.39 16.07 -0.60
N GLU A 89 19.83 14.88 -0.36
CA GLU A 89 18.63 14.39 -1.06
C GLU A 89 17.46 14.16 -0.09
N PRO A 90 16.74 15.21 0.35
CA PRO A 90 15.60 15.03 1.22
C PRO A 90 14.42 14.44 0.43
N GLN A 91 13.75 13.48 1.06
CA GLN A 91 12.59 12.79 0.51
C GLN A 91 11.41 12.90 1.48
N ILE A 92 10.21 13.12 0.94
CA ILE A 92 8.98 13.17 1.73
C ILE A 92 7.87 12.41 1.01
N GLN A 93 7.12 11.61 1.78
CA GLN A 93 5.96 10.88 1.29
C GLN A 93 4.76 11.11 2.21
N TYR A 94 3.59 11.39 1.61
CA TYR A 94 2.30 11.41 2.28
C TYR A 94 1.41 10.33 1.68
N LEU A 95 0.94 9.40 2.52
CA LEU A 95 0.05 8.31 2.14
C LEU A 95 -1.24 8.41 2.96
N TYR A 96 -2.38 8.39 2.29
CA TYR A 96 -3.69 8.39 2.92
C TYR A 96 -4.56 7.25 2.39
N THR A 97 -5.08 6.45 3.31
CA THR A 97 -6.12 5.44 3.07
C THR A 97 -7.09 5.47 4.25
N PRO A 98 -8.41 5.57 4.03
CA PRO A 98 -9.37 5.63 5.12
C PRO A 98 -9.45 4.29 5.85
N ASN A 99 -9.74 4.35 7.15
CA ASN A 99 -10.01 3.14 7.91
C ASN A 99 -11.38 2.55 7.51
N LYS A 100 -11.43 1.24 7.34
CA LYS A 100 -12.66 0.48 7.13
C LYS A 100 -12.60 -0.79 7.97
N ASP A 101 -13.67 -1.04 8.71
CA ASP A 101 -13.83 -2.28 9.46
C ASP A 101 -13.81 -3.48 8.51
N GLN A 102 -12.99 -4.47 8.85
CA GLN A 102 -12.73 -5.69 8.09
C GLN A 102 -12.84 -6.94 8.98
N ASN A 103 -13.42 -6.83 10.17
CA ASN A 103 -13.59 -7.95 11.11
C ASN A 103 -14.49 -9.06 10.55
N ASN A 104 -15.36 -8.72 9.60
CA ASN A 104 -16.23 -9.66 8.88
C ASN A 104 -15.52 -10.45 7.76
N ILE A 105 -14.23 -10.20 7.51
CA ILE A 105 -13.42 -10.89 6.49
C ILE A 105 -12.49 -11.90 7.18
N GLY A 106 -12.47 -13.13 6.67
CA GLY A 106 -11.55 -14.18 7.11
C GLY A 106 -10.09 -13.84 6.82
N LEU A 107 -9.18 -14.36 7.65
CA LEU A 107 -7.74 -14.29 7.40
C LEU A 107 -7.28 -15.47 6.55
N PHE A 108 -6.91 -15.19 5.30
CA PHE A 108 -6.42 -16.18 4.34
C PHE A 108 -4.91 -16.06 4.13
N ASP A 109 -4.48 -15.09 3.33
CA ASP A 109 -3.11 -14.84 2.86
C ASP A 109 -2.52 -13.52 3.36
N THR A 110 -3.19 -12.83 4.28
CA THR A 110 -2.70 -11.59 4.88
C THR A 110 -1.74 -11.90 6.02
N THR A 111 -0.49 -11.46 5.88
CA THR A 111 0.50 -11.42 6.97
C THR A 111 1.01 -10.00 7.18
N LYS A 112 1.57 -9.73 8.36
CA LYS A 112 2.26 -8.46 8.62
C LYS A 112 3.52 -8.40 7.75
N LEU A 113 3.69 -7.28 7.04
CA LEU A 113 4.94 -7.00 6.33
C LEU A 113 6.00 -6.53 7.34
N GLN A 114 7.26 -6.75 6.99
CA GLN A 114 8.39 -6.21 7.73
C GLN A 114 8.68 -4.81 7.17
N ASP A 115 8.69 -3.80 8.03
CA ASP A 115 9.01 -2.43 7.65
C ASP A 115 10.53 -2.29 7.49
N ASP A 116 11.00 -1.99 6.27
CA ASP A 116 12.38 -1.61 5.99
C ASP A 116 12.44 -0.27 5.25
N PHE A 117 13.64 0.27 5.03
CA PHE A 117 13.82 1.59 4.40
C PHE A 117 13.24 1.68 2.97
N TYR A 118 13.09 0.56 2.26
CA TYR A 118 12.53 0.48 0.91
C TYR A 118 11.05 0.07 0.89
N GLY A 119 10.49 -0.32 2.04
CA GLY A 119 9.12 -0.80 2.20
C GLY A 119 8.07 0.30 2.31
N LEU A 120 8.46 1.58 2.17
CA LEU A 120 7.59 2.76 2.27
C LEU A 120 7.37 3.43 0.91
#